data_AF-A0A382TS49-F1
#
_entry.id   AF-A0A382TS49-F1
#
_cell.length_a   1.000
_cell.length_b   1.000
_cell.length_c   1.000
_cell.angle_alpha   90.00
_cell.angle_beta   90.00
_cell.angle_gamma   90.00
#
_symmetry.space_group_name_H-M   'P 1'
#
loop_
_entity.id
_entity.type
_entity.pdbx_description
1 polymer ?
#
loop_
_entity_poly.entity_id
_entity_poly.type
_entity_poly.pdbx_seq_one_letter_code
_entity_poly.pdbx_strand_id
1 'polypeptide(L)'
;AALACNKLFNLKLDNKTLVKCAGIGEKASAGTIHYDNVAASLLGGFVVIKTKPFEVIRLEPPKDLVLCVAIPKLKVPKKKTKVSRSVIPKTVKLSDLTANLSNAANIVSGFLLKDSDLIGRSVQDVIVEPARKHLIPGFSKVKNNALNAGALGVTISGAGPSVIAFCKKSQNLKKIGKSMEKGFSSAKVDCDIIICKPSAGPKIRA
;
A
#
# COMPACT_ATOMS: atom_id res chain seq x y z
N ALA A 1 6.38 -19.32 -0.19
CA ALA A 1 6.21 -20.59 -0.93
C ALA A 1 6.85 -20.52 -2.32
N ALA A 2 6.32 -19.74 -3.28
CA ALA A 2 6.82 -19.74 -4.66
C ALA A 2 8.35 -19.58 -4.81
N LEU A 3 8.95 -18.57 -4.17
CA LEU A 3 10.41 -18.38 -4.21
C LEU A 3 11.18 -19.56 -3.60
N ALA A 4 10.70 -20.09 -2.48
CA ALA A 4 11.34 -21.21 -1.79
C ALA A 4 11.33 -22.46 -2.69
N CYS A 5 10.19 -22.81 -3.31
CA CYS A 5 10.11 -23.94 -4.24
C CYS A 5 11.00 -23.73 -5.47
N ASN A 6 11.01 -22.51 -6.04
CA ASN A 6 11.89 -22.18 -7.16
C ASN A 6 13.36 -22.43 -6.85
N LYS A 7 13.80 -22.09 -5.62
CA LYS A 7 15.17 -22.35 -5.18
C LYS A 7 15.41 -23.83 -4.87
N LEU A 8 14.52 -24.45 -4.09
CA LEU A 8 14.65 -25.82 -3.62
C LEU A 8 14.76 -26.82 -4.79
N PHE A 9 13.95 -26.63 -5.83
CA PHE A 9 13.92 -27.49 -7.00
C PHE A 9 14.71 -26.93 -8.20
N ASN A 10 15.45 -25.83 -8.01
CA ASN A 10 16.26 -25.19 -9.05
C ASN A 10 15.47 -24.93 -10.36
N LEU A 11 14.24 -24.44 -10.26
CA LEU A 11 13.30 -24.33 -11.40
C LEU A 11 13.66 -23.19 -12.37
N LYS A 12 14.56 -22.27 -11.97
CA LYS A 12 15.02 -21.12 -12.77
C LYS A 12 13.88 -20.27 -13.36
N LEU A 13 12.76 -20.17 -12.64
CA LEU A 13 11.61 -19.37 -13.08
C LEU A 13 11.93 -17.88 -13.05
N ASP A 14 11.46 -17.16 -14.07
CA ASP A 14 11.54 -15.69 -14.11
C ASP A 14 10.56 -15.03 -13.12
N ASN A 15 10.78 -13.75 -12.83
CA ASN A 15 9.95 -12.98 -11.89
C ASN A 15 8.47 -12.98 -12.29
N LYS A 16 8.19 -12.89 -13.59
CA LYS A 16 6.82 -12.86 -14.12
C LYS A 16 6.09 -14.17 -13.82
N THR A 17 6.74 -15.31 -14.02
CA THR A 17 6.19 -16.63 -13.74
C THR A 17 6.05 -16.86 -12.24
N LEU A 18 7.04 -16.45 -11.43
CA LEU A 18 6.93 -16.54 -9.97
C LEU A 18 5.75 -15.74 -9.41
N VAL A 19 5.52 -14.51 -9.91
CA VAL A 19 4.36 -13.70 -9.51
C VAL A 19 3.06 -14.38 -9.93
N LYS A 20 2.98 -14.96 -11.14
CA LYS A 20 1.81 -15.74 -11.56
C LYS A 20 1.54 -16.91 -10.62
N CYS A 21 2.56 -17.71 -10.30
CA CYS A 21 2.45 -18.83 -9.36
C CYS A 21 2.00 -18.35 -7.97
N ALA A 22 2.57 -17.27 -7.46
CA ALA A 22 2.17 -16.70 -6.17
C ALA A 22 0.71 -16.20 -6.18
N GLY A 23 0.27 -15.61 -7.28
CA GLY A 23 -1.12 -15.15 -7.46
C GLY A 23 -2.15 -16.29 -7.45
N ILE A 24 -1.78 -17.50 -7.87
CA ILE A 24 -2.69 -18.67 -7.74
C ILE A 24 -3.01 -18.93 -6.26
N GLY A 25 -2.06 -18.74 -5.35
CA GLY A 25 -2.28 -18.83 -3.91
C GLY A 25 -3.28 -17.81 -3.36
N GLU A 26 -3.30 -16.58 -3.91
CA GLU A 26 -4.30 -15.56 -3.55
C GLU A 26 -5.72 -16.01 -3.89
N LYS A 27 -5.91 -16.79 -4.98
CA LYS A 27 -7.22 -17.35 -5.31
C LYS A 27 -7.73 -18.27 -4.21
N ALA A 28 -6.87 -19.11 -3.64
CA ALA A 28 -7.22 -20.02 -2.55
C ALA A 28 -7.58 -19.28 -1.26
N SER A 29 -6.88 -18.17 -0.95
CA SER A 29 -7.08 -17.39 0.28
C SER A 29 -8.24 -16.39 0.19
N ALA A 30 -8.35 -15.65 -0.92
CA ALA A 30 -9.24 -14.50 -1.07
C ALA A 30 -10.32 -14.69 -2.15
N GLY A 31 -10.38 -15.85 -2.82
CA GLY A 31 -11.33 -16.18 -3.88
C GLY A 31 -11.09 -15.48 -5.21
N THR A 32 -10.16 -14.52 -5.27
CA THR A 32 -9.87 -13.69 -6.45
C THR A 32 -8.39 -13.36 -6.49
N ILE A 33 -7.76 -13.46 -7.66
CA ILE A 33 -6.33 -13.20 -7.81
C ILE A 33 -6.07 -11.70 -7.81
N HIS A 34 -5.25 -11.25 -6.85
CA HIS A 34 -4.71 -9.89 -6.79
C HIS A 34 -3.20 -9.99 -6.82
N TYR A 35 -2.58 -9.40 -7.83
CA TYR A 35 -1.15 -9.54 -8.07
C TYR A 35 -0.31 -8.48 -7.35
N ASP A 36 -0.91 -7.36 -6.96
CA ASP A 36 -0.25 -6.22 -6.32
C ASP A 36 0.50 -6.62 -5.05
N ASN A 37 -0.16 -7.27 -4.09
CA ASN A 37 0.44 -7.66 -2.82
C ASN A 37 1.50 -8.75 -2.99
N VAL A 38 1.19 -9.81 -3.77
CA VAL A 38 2.13 -10.92 -3.98
C VAL A 38 3.36 -10.49 -4.76
N ALA A 39 3.21 -9.59 -5.75
CA ALA A 39 4.33 -9.10 -6.53
C ALA A 39 5.22 -8.19 -5.68
N ALA A 40 4.65 -7.25 -4.92
CA ALA A 40 5.44 -6.41 -4.02
C ALA A 40 6.14 -7.23 -2.93
N SER A 41 5.48 -8.24 -2.37
CA SER A 41 6.05 -9.14 -1.37
C SER A 41 7.21 -9.97 -1.93
N LEU A 42 7.08 -10.46 -3.17
CA LEU A 42 8.08 -11.31 -3.83
C LEU A 42 9.26 -10.53 -4.40
N LEU A 43 9.01 -9.36 -5.00
CA LEU A 43 10.02 -8.62 -5.75
C LEU A 43 10.61 -7.46 -4.95
N GLY A 44 9.92 -6.99 -3.92
CA GLY A 44 10.26 -5.76 -3.22
C GLY A 44 10.12 -4.51 -4.10
N GLY A 45 10.48 -3.36 -3.51
CA GLY A 45 10.40 -2.06 -4.16
C GLY A 45 8.96 -1.61 -4.37
N PHE A 46 8.75 -0.84 -5.44
CA PHE A 46 7.43 -0.45 -5.93
C PHE A 46 7.14 -1.21 -7.22
N VAL A 47 5.98 -1.87 -7.28
CA VAL A 47 5.64 -2.77 -8.38
C VAL A 47 4.36 -2.31 -9.07
N VAL A 48 4.42 -2.17 -10.38
CA VAL A 48 3.27 -1.89 -11.24
C VAL A 48 2.89 -3.17 -11.97
N ILE A 49 1.60 -3.51 -11.91
CA ILE A 49 1.05 -4.71 -12.55
C ILE A 49 0.08 -4.31 -13.66
N LYS A 50 0.29 -4.89 -14.83
CA LYS A 50 -0.69 -4.93 -15.92
C LYS A 50 -1.12 -6.38 -16.09
N THR A 51 -2.43 -6.63 -16.19
CA THR A 51 -2.95 -8.01 -16.30
C THR A 51 -3.15 -8.47 -17.74
N LYS A 52 -3.28 -7.54 -18.69
CA LYS A 52 -3.55 -7.84 -20.11
C LYS A 52 -2.80 -6.87 -21.06
N PRO A 53 -1.74 -7.32 -21.76
CA PRO A 53 -0.97 -8.53 -21.46
C PRO A 53 -0.38 -8.47 -20.04
N PHE A 54 -0.05 -9.64 -19.48
CA PHE A 54 0.50 -9.70 -18.13
C PHE A 54 1.92 -9.14 -18.10
N GLU A 55 2.13 -8.05 -17.37
CA GLU A 55 3.43 -7.39 -17.19
C GLU A 55 3.62 -7.01 -15.73
N VAL A 56 4.88 -7.11 -15.29
CA VAL A 56 5.30 -6.79 -13.93
C VAL A 56 6.52 -5.88 -14.04
N ILE A 57 6.37 -4.64 -13.59
CA ILE A 57 7.44 -3.65 -13.62
C ILE A 57 7.82 -3.32 -12.19
N ARG A 58 9.09 -3.52 -11.84
CA ARG A 58 9.63 -3.17 -10.52
C ARG A 58 10.48 -1.91 -10.64
N LEU A 59 10.20 -0.95 -9.78
CA LEU A 59 10.96 0.29 -9.65
C LEU A 59 11.62 0.34 -8.27
N GLU A 60 12.89 0.74 -8.25
CA GLU A 60 13.58 1.01 -7.00
C GLU A 60 12.96 2.24 -6.31
N PRO A 61 12.73 2.21 -4.99
CA PRO A 61 12.26 3.37 -4.25
C PRO A 61 13.32 4.48 -4.17
N PRO A 62 12.94 5.76 -3.97
CA PRO A 62 13.85 6.79 -3.50
C PRO A 62 14.53 6.34 -2.19
N LYS A 63 15.83 6.63 -2.03
CA LYS A 63 16.59 6.21 -0.84
C LYS A 63 16.15 6.91 0.45
N ASP A 64 15.57 8.10 0.31
CA ASP A 64 15.05 8.90 1.42
C ASP A 64 13.60 8.56 1.78
N LEU A 65 12.92 7.71 1.01
CA LEU A 65 11.53 7.34 1.26
C LEU A 65 11.41 6.42 2.48
N VAL A 66 10.62 6.87 3.45
CA VAL A 66 10.28 6.14 4.67
C VAL A 66 8.76 6.10 4.82
N LEU A 67 8.26 5.06 5.47
CA LEU A 67 6.84 4.82 5.68
C LEU A 67 6.57 4.76 7.18
N CYS A 68 5.46 5.37 7.61
CA CYS A 68 4.92 5.21 8.95
C CYS A 68 3.55 4.53 8.82
N VAL A 69 3.43 3.32 9.37
CA VAL A 69 2.21 2.51 9.31
C VAL A 69 1.58 2.49 10.68
N ALA A 70 0.34 2.98 10.78
CA ALA A 70 -0.48 2.85 11.97
C ALA A 70 -1.45 1.68 11.79
N ILE A 71 -1.38 0.71 12.69
CA ILE A 71 -2.14 -0.54 12.66
C ILE A 71 -3.15 -0.52 13.81
N PRO A 72 -4.42 -0.18 13.57
CA PRO A 72 -5.39 -0.06 14.65
C PRO A 72 -5.80 -1.45 15.16
N LYS A 73 -5.91 -1.57 16.49
CA LYS A 73 -6.31 -2.76 17.24
C LYS A 73 -7.83 -2.90 17.21
N LEU A 74 -8.35 -3.30 16.05
CA LEU A 74 -9.77 -3.50 15.81
C LEU A 74 -10.10 -4.99 15.66
N LYS A 75 -11.27 -5.41 16.14
CA LYS A 75 -11.85 -6.69 15.74
C LYS A 75 -12.20 -6.62 14.26
N VAL A 76 -11.36 -7.23 13.42
CA VAL A 76 -11.58 -7.26 11.97
C VAL A 76 -12.65 -8.32 11.63
N PRO A 77 -13.78 -7.95 10.98
CA PRO A 77 -14.82 -8.92 10.64
C PRO A 77 -14.29 -10.02 9.70
N LYS A 78 -14.87 -11.23 9.78
CA LYS A 78 -14.70 -12.25 8.75
C LYS A 78 -15.11 -11.66 7.39
N LYS A 79 -14.33 -11.91 6.32
CA LYS A 79 -14.55 -11.37 4.95
C LYS A 79 -14.36 -9.85 4.78
N LYS A 80 -13.56 -9.19 5.62
CA LYS A 80 -13.26 -7.76 5.54
C LYS A 80 -12.87 -7.26 4.14
N THR A 81 -12.03 -8.00 3.40
CA THR A 81 -11.63 -7.63 2.03
C THR A 81 -12.82 -7.58 1.08
N LYS A 82 -13.80 -8.48 1.24
CA LYS A 82 -15.03 -8.50 0.44
C LYS A 82 -15.89 -7.27 0.74
N VAL A 83 -16.08 -6.93 2.02
CA VAL A 83 -16.85 -5.74 2.45
C VAL A 83 -16.19 -4.45 1.96
N SER A 84 -14.86 -4.34 2.10
CA SER A 84 -14.09 -3.18 1.65
C SER A 84 -14.14 -2.98 0.12
N ARG A 85 -14.44 -4.04 -0.65
CA ARG A 85 -14.69 -3.97 -2.10
C ARG A 85 -16.13 -3.64 -2.44
N SER A 86 -17.10 -4.11 -1.66
CA SER A 86 -18.52 -3.88 -1.97
C SER A 86 -18.95 -2.42 -1.80
N VAL A 87 -18.20 -1.63 -1.03
CA VAL A 87 -18.47 -0.18 -0.87
C VAL A 87 -17.92 0.68 -2.02
N ILE A 88 -17.08 0.12 -2.90
CA ILE A 88 -16.51 0.88 -4.02
C ILE A 88 -17.62 1.10 -5.07
N PRO A 89 -17.78 2.34 -5.59
CA PRO A 89 -18.79 2.63 -6.59
C PRO A 89 -18.54 1.84 -7.87
N LYS A 90 -19.63 1.38 -8.50
CA LYS A 90 -19.57 0.66 -9.79
C LYS A 90 -19.35 1.60 -10.99
N THR A 91 -19.69 2.87 -10.84
CA THR A 91 -19.54 3.92 -11.84
C THR A 91 -18.88 5.14 -11.18
N VAL A 92 -18.06 5.85 -11.93
CA VAL A 92 -17.35 7.05 -11.45
C VAL A 92 -17.47 8.17 -12.49
N LYS A 93 -17.39 9.42 -12.05
CA LYS A 93 -17.32 10.55 -12.98
C LYS A 93 -16.01 10.48 -13.76
N LEU A 94 -16.05 10.89 -15.02
CA LEU A 94 -14.84 10.97 -15.84
C LEU A 94 -13.79 11.91 -15.21
N SER A 95 -14.22 13.00 -14.57
CA SER A 95 -13.34 13.91 -13.83
C SER A 95 -12.54 13.21 -12.73
N ASP A 96 -13.20 12.36 -11.96
CA ASP A 96 -12.59 11.65 -10.83
C ASP A 96 -11.63 10.58 -11.33
N LEU A 97 -12.00 9.88 -12.41
CA LEU A 97 -11.12 8.94 -13.10
C LEU A 97 -9.86 9.62 -13.62
N THR A 98 -9.99 10.75 -14.31
CA THR A 98 -8.85 11.52 -14.84
C THR A 98 -7.94 12.01 -13.72
N ALA A 99 -8.50 12.49 -12.60
CA ALA A 99 -7.72 12.90 -11.44
C ALA A 99 -6.94 11.73 -10.83
N ASN A 100 -7.58 10.59 -10.60
CA ASN A 100 -6.91 9.40 -10.07
C ASN A 100 -5.84 8.85 -11.03
N LEU A 101 -6.09 8.88 -12.35
CA LEU A 101 -5.12 8.44 -13.34
C LEU A 101 -3.89 9.36 -13.36
N SER A 102 -4.08 10.68 -13.29
CA SER A 102 -3.00 11.66 -13.18
C SER A 102 -2.18 11.42 -11.90
N ASN A 103 -2.83 11.21 -10.77
CA ASN A 103 -2.16 10.93 -9.50
C ASN A 103 -1.37 9.61 -9.56
N ALA A 104 -1.96 8.54 -10.10
CA ALA A 104 -1.28 7.26 -10.27
C ALA A 104 -0.06 7.37 -11.20
N ALA A 105 -0.18 8.09 -12.32
CA ALA A 105 0.94 8.33 -13.23
C ALA A 105 2.07 9.12 -12.54
N ASN A 106 1.73 10.14 -11.76
CA ASN A 106 2.72 10.92 -11.02
C ASN A 106 3.38 10.13 -9.88
N ILE A 107 2.69 9.19 -9.23
CA ILE A 107 3.33 8.26 -8.29
C ILE A 107 4.41 7.45 -9.03
N VAL A 108 4.09 6.86 -10.19
CA VAL A 108 5.07 6.12 -11.01
C VAL A 108 6.24 7.01 -11.40
N SER A 109 5.98 8.22 -11.89
CA SER A 109 7.01 9.21 -12.21
C SER A 109 7.90 9.56 -11.02
N GLY A 110 7.32 9.74 -9.82
CA GLY A 110 8.08 9.99 -8.59
C GLY A 110 9.03 8.84 -8.23
N PHE A 111 8.60 7.58 -8.42
CA PHE A 111 9.49 6.43 -8.26
C PHE A 111 10.61 6.37 -9.31
N LEU A 112 10.33 6.75 -10.56
CA LEU A 112 11.32 6.82 -11.63
C LEU A 112 12.37 7.92 -11.35
N LEU A 113 11.90 9.11 -10.99
CA LEU A 113 12.71 10.30 -10.74
C LEU A 113 13.37 10.33 -9.35
N LYS A 114 13.06 9.36 -8.49
CA LYS A 114 13.48 9.33 -7.08
C LYS A 114 13.02 10.55 -6.28
N ASP A 115 11.84 11.06 -6.60
CA ASP A 115 11.22 12.22 -5.95
C ASP A 115 10.14 11.78 -4.95
N SER A 116 10.53 11.74 -3.67
CA SER A 116 9.63 11.41 -2.56
C SER A 116 8.51 12.44 -2.36
N ASP A 117 8.73 13.73 -2.67
CA ASP A 117 7.69 14.75 -2.54
C ASP A 117 6.63 14.58 -3.63
N LEU A 118 7.03 14.29 -4.87
CA LEU A 118 6.10 13.98 -5.95
C LEU A 118 5.25 12.76 -5.60
N ILE A 119 5.86 11.68 -5.11
CA ILE A 119 5.12 10.50 -4.65
C ILE A 119 4.06 10.92 -3.62
N GLY A 120 4.48 11.60 -2.55
CA GLY A 120 3.60 11.96 -1.43
C GLY A 120 2.45 12.87 -1.83
N ARG A 121 2.72 13.94 -2.59
CA ARG A 121 1.69 14.88 -3.07
C ARG A 121 0.69 14.20 -4.02
N SER A 122 1.12 13.16 -4.73
CA SER A 122 0.27 12.35 -5.61
C SER A 122 -0.46 11.20 -4.91
N VAL A 123 -0.25 10.98 -3.60
CA VAL A 123 -1.08 10.06 -2.79
C VAL A 123 -2.43 10.72 -2.49
N GLN A 124 -3.24 10.87 -3.53
CA GLN A 124 -4.58 11.40 -3.49
C GLN A 124 -5.51 10.50 -4.30
N ASP A 125 -6.41 9.82 -3.60
CA ASP A 125 -7.43 8.96 -4.19
C ASP A 125 -8.80 9.58 -3.92
N VAL A 126 -9.48 10.00 -4.99
CA VAL A 126 -10.80 10.62 -4.93
C VAL A 126 -11.94 9.64 -5.15
N ILE A 127 -11.64 8.34 -5.36
CA ILE A 127 -12.62 7.30 -5.67
C ILE A 127 -12.72 6.28 -4.53
N VAL A 128 -11.63 5.57 -4.22
CA VAL A 128 -11.67 4.41 -3.32
C VAL A 128 -11.54 4.81 -1.86
N GLU A 129 -10.68 5.77 -1.54
CA GLU A 129 -10.52 6.30 -0.17
C GLU A 129 -11.83 6.92 0.37
N PRO A 130 -12.56 7.80 -0.34
CA PRO A 130 -13.83 8.34 0.15
C PRO A 130 -14.89 7.25 0.38
N ALA A 131 -14.90 6.23 -0.49
CA ALA A 131 -15.79 5.08 -0.35
C ALA A 131 -15.44 4.19 0.85
N ARG A 132 -14.16 4.13 1.29
CA ARG A 132 -13.71 3.22 2.35
C ARG A 132 -13.48 3.88 3.71
N LYS A 133 -13.21 5.18 3.77
CA LYS A 133 -12.77 5.86 5.00
C LYS A 133 -13.71 5.67 6.19
N HIS A 134 -15.02 5.53 5.94
CA HIS A 134 -16.03 5.32 6.98
C HIS A 134 -15.91 3.95 7.68
N LEU A 135 -15.23 2.98 7.06
CA LEU A 135 -14.94 1.67 7.65
C LEU A 135 -13.76 1.69 8.64
N ILE A 136 -13.05 2.82 8.74
CA ILE A 136 -11.85 2.98 9.56
C ILE A 136 -12.12 4.10 10.58
N PRO A 137 -12.43 3.75 11.84
CA PRO A 137 -12.67 4.74 12.89
C PRO A 137 -11.50 5.72 13.01
N GLY A 138 -11.79 7.01 13.03
CA GLY A 138 -10.79 8.06 13.18
C GLY A 138 -9.92 8.35 11.95
N PHE A 139 -10.12 7.68 10.81
CA PHE A 139 -9.26 7.83 9.61
C PHE A 139 -8.96 9.29 9.24
N SER A 140 -9.99 10.14 9.14
CA SER A 140 -9.82 11.55 8.77
C SER A 140 -8.93 12.31 9.76
N LYS A 141 -9.02 12.01 11.06
CA LYS A 141 -8.15 12.59 12.08
C LYS A 141 -6.73 12.06 11.98
N VAL A 142 -6.55 10.75 11.76
CA VAL A 142 -5.23 10.14 11.52
C VAL A 142 -4.54 10.81 10.33
N LYS A 143 -5.24 10.93 9.19
CA LYS A 143 -4.74 11.56 7.97
C LYS A 143 -4.33 13.02 8.20
N ASN A 144 -5.24 13.83 8.74
CA ASN A 144 -4.97 15.26 8.94
C ASN A 144 -3.85 15.49 9.97
N ASN A 145 -3.84 14.74 11.06
CA ASN A 145 -2.79 14.88 12.08
C ASN A 145 -1.40 14.52 11.54
N ALA A 146 -1.32 13.48 10.71
CA ALA A 146 -0.06 13.05 10.10
C ALA A 146 0.46 14.07 9.07
N LEU A 147 -0.43 14.58 8.21
CA LEU A 147 -0.09 15.64 7.25
C LEU A 147 0.38 16.91 7.98
N ASN A 148 -0.35 17.36 9.01
CA ASN A 148 0.06 18.51 9.83
C ASN A 148 1.36 18.29 10.61
N ALA A 149 1.73 17.02 10.86
CA ALA A 149 3.01 16.66 11.47
C ALA A 149 4.16 16.59 10.46
N GLY A 150 3.87 16.73 9.16
CA GLY A 150 4.86 16.78 8.08
C GLY A 150 4.85 15.57 7.15
N ALA A 151 3.93 14.61 7.26
CA ALA A 151 3.85 13.53 6.27
C ALA A 151 3.61 14.09 4.86
N LEU A 152 4.24 13.50 3.84
CA LEU A 152 4.11 13.94 2.44
C LEU A 152 2.75 13.55 1.85
N GLY A 153 2.24 12.39 2.25
CA GLY A 153 0.98 11.83 1.77
C GLY A 153 0.49 10.73 2.71
N VAL A 154 -0.82 10.54 2.81
CA VAL A 154 -1.42 9.57 3.75
C VAL A 154 -2.64 8.92 3.11
N THR A 155 -2.70 7.59 3.17
CA THR A 155 -3.83 6.83 2.64
C THR A 155 -4.05 5.52 3.40
N ILE A 156 -5.09 4.79 3.01
CA ILE A 156 -5.41 3.46 3.53
C ILE A 156 -4.40 2.45 2.98
N SER A 157 -3.83 1.62 3.85
CA SER A 157 -2.98 0.51 3.42
C SER A 157 -3.84 -0.67 2.96
N GLY A 158 -3.84 -0.95 1.66
CA GLY A 158 -4.62 -2.03 1.05
C GLY A 158 -6.12 -1.86 1.27
N ALA A 159 -6.77 -2.86 1.86
CA ALA A 159 -8.19 -2.82 2.21
C ALA A 159 -8.47 -2.21 3.60
N GLY A 160 -7.44 -1.75 4.31
CA GLY A 160 -7.52 -1.26 5.69
C GLY A 160 -7.48 -2.36 6.75
N PRO A 161 -7.52 -2.02 8.06
CA PRO A 161 -7.81 -0.69 8.59
C PRO A 161 -6.52 0.11 8.83
N SER A 162 -5.36 -0.47 8.52
CA SER A 162 -4.08 0.19 8.67
C SER A 162 -4.01 1.40 7.76
N VAL A 163 -3.37 2.45 8.26
CA VAL A 163 -3.15 3.71 7.57
C VAL A 163 -1.66 3.87 7.37
N ILE A 164 -1.26 4.27 6.17
CA ILE A 164 0.15 4.44 5.79
C ILE A 164 0.41 5.90 5.44
N ALA A 165 1.48 6.44 6.02
CA ALA A 165 2.00 7.77 5.73
C ALA A 165 3.35 7.67 5.02
N PHE A 166 3.48 8.39 3.90
CA PHE A 166 4.71 8.55 3.13
C PHE A 166 5.50 9.73 3.71
N CYS A 167 6.78 9.50 4.00
CA CYS A 167 7.63 10.45 4.69
C CYS A 167 9.03 10.46 4.07
N LYS A 168 9.79 11.52 4.31
CA LYS A 168 11.24 11.51 4.09
C LYS A 168 11.99 11.11 5.35
N LYS A 169 13.14 10.48 5.18
CA LYS A 169 14.07 10.12 6.27
C LYS A 169 14.49 11.33 7.11
N SER A 170 14.55 12.53 6.52
CA SER A 170 14.91 13.78 7.21
C SER A 170 13.81 14.31 8.13
N GLN A 171 12.58 13.80 8.04
CA GLN A 171 11.45 14.29 8.83
C GLN A 171 11.41 13.66 10.23
N ASN A 172 10.65 14.28 11.14
CA ASN A 172 10.44 13.74 12.48
C ASN A 172 9.41 12.60 12.46
N LEU A 173 9.85 11.40 12.08
CA LEU A 173 9.02 10.20 11.94
C LEU A 173 8.32 9.81 13.24
N LYS A 174 8.96 10.04 14.39
CA LYS A 174 8.36 9.79 15.72
C LYS A 174 7.18 10.73 15.97
N LYS A 175 7.29 12.01 15.61
CA LYS A 175 6.20 12.99 15.70
C LYS A 175 5.04 12.60 14.79
N ILE A 176 5.33 12.20 13.54
CA ILE A 176 4.31 11.75 12.58
C ILE A 176 3.57 10.51 13.12
N GLY A 177 4.30 9.49 13.59
CA GLY A 177 3.72 8.29 14.18
C GLY A 177 2.84 8.58 15.40
N LYS A 178 3.31 9.40 16.35
CA LYS A 178 2.51 9.84 17.50
C LYS A 178 1.26 10.63 17.09
N SER A 179 1.34 11.42 16.03
CA SER A 179 0.18 12.15 15.50
C SER A 179 -0.87 11.22 14.88
N MET A 180 -0.43 10.15 14.19
CA MET A 180 -1.32 9.10 13.70
C MET A 180 -2.00 8.37 14.86
N GLU A 181 -1.24 8.01 15.89
CA GLU A 181 -1.75 7.37 17.11
C GLU A 181 -2.83 8.22 17.78
N LYS A 182 -2.56 9.51 18.03
CA LYS A 182 -3.56 10.46 18.54
C LYS A 182 -4.83 10.52 17.68
N GLY A 183 -4.69 10.36 16.36
CA GLY A 183 -5.81 10.31 15.44
C GLY A 183 -6.74 9.12 15.74
N PHE A 184 -6.18 7.93 15.95
CA PHE A 184 -6.96 6.75 16.33
C PHE A 184 -7.49 6.85 17.76
N SER A 185 -6.69 7.36 18.71
CA SER A 185 -7.13 7.56 20.10
C SER A 185 -8.35 8.47 20.21
N SER A 186 -8.49 9.47 19.32
CA SER A 186 -9.68 10.34 19.28
C SER A 186 -10.99 9.58 18.95
N ALA A 187 -10.87 8.40 18.34
CA ALA A 187 -11.96 7.47 18.08
C ALA A 187 -12.01 6.30 19.08
N LYS A 188 -11.29 6.39 20.20
CA LYS A 188 -11.15 5.32 21.22
C LYS A 188 -10.59 4.01 20.64
N VAL A 189 -9.66 4.11 19.71
CA VAL A 189 -8.98 2.98 19.08
C VAL A 189 -7.50 3.05 19.39
N ASP A 190 -6.95 1.99 19.97
CA ASP A 190 -5.50 1.84 20.11
C ASP A 190 -4.89 1.41 18.77
N CYS A 191 -3.61 1.74 18.55
CA CYS A 191 -2.89 1.28 17.38
C CYS A 191 -1.42 1.02 17.68
N ASP A 192 -0.80 0.15 16.89
CA ASP A 192 0.65 0.02 16.86
C ASP A 192 1.21 0.88 15.73
N ILE A 193 2.35 1.53 15.98
CA ILE A 193 3.06 2.33 14.98
C ILE A 193 4.32 1.58 14.54
N ILE A 194 4.45 1.37 13.23
CA ILE A 194 5.64 0.79 12.61
C ILE A 194 6.25 1.80 11.66
N ILE A 195 7.49 2.21 11.95
CA ILE A 195 8.31 3.00 11.02
C ILE A 195 9.15 2.03 10.21
N CYS A 196 9.01 2.03 8.89
CA CYS A 196 9.67 1.10 8.00
C CYS A 196 10.09 1.77 6.69
N LYS A 197 10.78 1.02 5.83
CA LYS A 197 11.16 1.45 4.48
C LYS A 197 10.71 0.41 3.47
N PRO A 198 10.57 0.76 2.18
CA PRO A 198 10.27 -0.23 1.16
C PRO A 198 11.28 -1.38 1.17
N SER A 199 10.78 -2.62 1.07
CA SER A 199 11.58 -3.84 1.17
C SER A 199 12.36 -4.11 -0.12
N ALA A 200 13.49 -4.82 -0.04
CA ALA A 200 14.19 -5.38 -1.21
C ALA A 200 13.60 -6.73 -1.67
N GLY A 201 12.51 -7.17 -1.05
CA GLY A 201 11.91 -8.49 -1.29
C GLY A 201 12.42 -9.53 -0.28
N PRO A 202 11.98 -10.79 -0.42
CA PRO A 202 12.33 -11.88 0.47
C PRO A 202 13.77 -12.34 0.20
N LYS A 203 14.47 -12.73 1.26
CA LYS A 203 15.80 -13.33 1.18
C LYS A 203 15.73 -14.77 1.65
N ILE A 204 16.38 -15.67 0.92
CA ILE A 204 16.56 -17.05 1.35
C ILE A 204 17.63 -17.04 2.44
N ARG A 205 17.27 -17.48 3.64
CA ARG A 205 18.22 -17.70 4.72
C ARG A 205 18.66 -19.15 4.67
N ALA A 206 19.97 -19.36 4.73
CA ALA A 206 20.57 -20.68 4.91
C ALA A 206 20.32 -21.18 6.34
#